data_AF-X1T9I9-F1
#
_entry.id   AF-X1T9I9-F1
#
_cell.length_a   1.000
_cell.length_b   1.000
_cell.length_c   1.000
_cell.angle_alpha   90.00
_cell.angle_beta   90.00
_cell.angle_gamma   90.00
#
_symmetry.space_group_name_H-M   'P 1'
#
loop_
_entity.id
_entity.type
_entity.pdbx_description
1 polymer ?
#
loop_
_entity_poly.entity_id
_entity_poly.type
_entity_poly.pdbx_seq_one_letter_code
_entity_poly.pdbx_strand_id
1 'polypeptide(L)' 'MGSAVIPLINLTEEALKHIEGLDIETAEVHKDLDALESLGFDVSMPRERVQFAEKARKVILDRFGPQK' A
#
# COMPACT_ATOMS: atom_id res chain seq x y z
N MET A 1 -17.18 27.82 12.37
CA MET A 1 -15.98 26.98 12.09
C MET A 1 -16.43 25.61 11.59
N GLY A 2 -16.87 25.46 10.33
CA GLY A 2 -17.60 24.22 9.97
C GLY A 2 -17.61 23.72 8.52
N SER A 3 -16.91 24.34 7.55
CA SER A 3 -16.94 23.84 6.16
C SER A 3 -15.68 23.09 5.71
N ALA A 4 -14.50 23.37 6.30
CA ALA A 4 -13.24 22.76 5.86
C ALA A 4 -12.93 21.40 6.53
N VAL A 5 -13.58 21.08 7.65
CA VAL A 5 -13.32 19.83 8.41
C VAL A 5 -13.88 18.60 7.69
N ILE A 6 -15.07 18.73 7.08
CA ILE A 6 -15.75 17.62 6.38
C ILE A 6 -14.97 17.16 5.13
N PRO A 7 -14.48 18.05 4.24
CA PRO A 7 -13.65 17.66 3.11
C PRO A 7 -12.35 16.94 3.50
N LEU A 8 -11.69 17.38 4.58
CA LEU A 8 -10.44 16.77 5.04
C LEU A 8 -10.65 15.37 5.61
N ILE A 9 -11.75 15.16 6.35
CA ILE A 9 -12.13 13.83 6.84
C ILE A 9 -12.40 12.89 5.66
N ASN A 10 -13.22 13.31 4.69
CA ASN A 10 -13.54 12.51 3.51
C ASN A 10 -12.29 12.14 2.71
N LEU A 11 -11.38 13.10 2.51
CA LEU A 11 -10.10 12.86 1.83
C LEU A 11 -9.23 11.85 2.58
N THR A 12 -9.22 11.91 3.92
CA THR A 12 -8.47 10.97 4.76
C THR A 12 -9.05 9.56 4.66
N GLU A 13 -10.38 9.43 4.71
CA GLU A 13 -11.07 8.14 4.57
C GLU A 13 -10.86 7.52 3.18
N GLU A 14 -10.93 8.33 2.12
CA GLU A 14 -10.67 7.89 0.75
C GLU A 14 -9.20 7.43 0.58
N ALA A 15 -8.26 8.20 1.11
CA ALA A 15 -6.84 7.82 1.11
C ALA A 15 -6.59 6.50 1.85
N LEU A 16 -7.22 6.31 3.02
CA LEU A 16 -7.10 5.06 3.77
C LEU A 16 -7.65 3.86 2.98
N LYS A 17 -8.79 4.01 2.30
CA LYS A 17 -9.35 2.94 1.44
C LYS A 17 -8.40 2.56 0.30
N HIS A 18 -7.78 3.55 -0.34
CA HIS A 18 -6.79 3.26 -1.38
C HIS A 18 -5.57 2.53 -0.82
N ILE A 19 -5.07 2.97 0.35
CA ILE A 19 -3.93 2.33 1.02
C ILE A 19 -4.28 0.91 1.47
N GLU A 20 -5.50 0.65 1.94
CA GLU A 20 -5.98 -0.70 2.25
C GLU A 20 -5.99 -1.58 1.01
N GLY A 21 -6.45 -1.06 -0.13
CA GLY A 21 -6.53 -1.77 -1.42
C GLY A 21 -5.16 -2.17 -2.02
N LEU A 22 -4.08 -1.48 -1.66
CA LEU A 22 -2.73 -1.80 -2.13
C LEU A 22 -2.26 -3.23 -1.78
N ASP A 23 -2.87 -3.89 -0.79
CA ASP A 23 -2.54 -5.27 -0.40
C ASP A 23 -2.68 -6.26 -1.56
N ILE A 24 -3.78 -6.10 -2.30
CA ILE A 24 -4.12 -6.95 -3.44
C ILE A 24 -3.12 -6.72 -4.57
N GLU A 25 -2.80 -5.44 -4.83
CA GLU A 25 -1.84 -5.05 -5.85
C GLU A 25 -0.43 -5.57 -5.52
N THR A 26 0.01 -5.45 -4.25
CA THR A 26 1.32 -5.99 -3.83
C THR A 26 1.39 -7.51 -3.96
N ALA A 27 0.29 -8.24 -3.68
CA ALA A 27 0.24 -9.68 -3.84
C ALA A 27 0.34 -10.13 -5.31
N GLU A 28 -0.30 -9.39 -6.22
CA GLU A 28 -0.16 -9.62 -7.67
C GLU A 28 1.28 -9.37 -8.13
N VAL A 29 1.90 -8.26 -7.68
CA VAL A 29 3.29 -7.94 -8.03
C VAL A 29 4.26 -9.04 -7.57
N HIS A 30 4.07 -9.64 -6.39
CA HIS A 30 4.94 -10.75 -5.98
C HIS A 30 4.85 -11.95 -6.92
N LYS A 31 3.65 -12.30 -7.41
CA LYS A 31 3.49 -13.39 -8.40
C LYS A 31 4.23 -13.06 -9.69
N ASP A 32 4.14 -11.81 -10.15
CA ASP A 32 4.84 -11.37 -11.36
C ASP A 32 6.36 -11.38 -11.17
N LEU A 33 6.85 -10.96 -10.01
CA LEU A 33 8.28 -11.03 -9.68
C LEU A 33 8.78 -12.47 -9.59
N ASP A 34 8.01 -13.39 -9.02
CA ASP A 34 8.34 -14.81 -9.00
C ASP A 34 8.39 -15.39 -10.43
N ALA A 35 7.46 -14.98 -11.30
CA ALA A 35 7.48 -15.37 -12.70
C ALA A 35 8.71 -14.83 -13.44
N LEU A 36 9.09 -13.58 -13.22
CA LEU A 36 10.30 -12.98 -13.79
C LEU A 36 11.58 -13.65 -13.28
N GLU A 37 11.64 -13.98 -11.99
CA GLU A 37 12.75 -14.72 -11.39
C GLU A 37 12.90 -16.11 -12.04
N SER A 38 11.79 -16.79 -12.32
CA SER A 38 11.79 -18.08 -13.01
C SER A 38 12.32 -18.01 -14.45
N LEU A 39 12.24 -16.84 -15.09
CA LEU A 39 12.80 -16.56 -16.41
C LEU A 39 14.27 -16.10 -16.35
N GLY A 40 14.87 -16.04 -15.16
CA GLY A 40 16.26 -15.68 -14.94
C GLY A 40 16.51 -14.16 -14.81
N PHE A 41 15.48 -13.35 -14.60
CA PHE A 41 15.65 -11.93 -14.33
C PHE A 41 16.03 -11.70 -12.86
N ASP A 42 16.96 -10.77 -12.62
CA ASP A 42 17.23 -10.28 -11.26
C ASP A 42 16.09 -9.36 -10.81
N VAL A 43 15.35 -9.83 -9.81
CA VAL A 43 14.21 -9.12 -9.20
C VAL A 43 14.52 -8.60 -7.80
N SER A 44 15.77 -8.63 -7.35
CA SER A 44 16.18 -8.21 -6.00
C SER A 44 15.73 -6.79 -5.66
N MET A 45 16.06 -5.82 -6.53
CA MET A 45 15.68 -4.41 -6.37
C MET A 45 14.17 -4.17 -6.42
N PRO A 46 13.41 -4.69 -7.42
CA PRO A 46 11.95 -4.63 -7.40
C PRO A 46 11.33 -5.23 -6.13
N ARG A 47 11.84 -6.38 -5.66
CA ARG A 47 11.31 -7.06 -4.47
C ARG A 47 11.53 -6.23 -3.20
N GLU A 48 12.70 -5.60 -3.05
CA GLU A 48 12.97 -4.66 -1.96
C GLU A 48 11.99 -3.46 -1.97
N ARG A 49 11.68 -2.92 -3.15
CA ARG A 49 10.74 -1.79 -3.28
C ARG A 49 9.32 -2.19 -2.89
N VAL A 50 8.87 -3.39 -3.26
CA VAL A 50 7.55 -3.91 -2.86
C VAL A 50 7.48 -4.07 -1.35
N GLN A 51 8.52 -4.66 -0.73
CA GLN A 51 8.60 -4.80 0.73
C GLN A 51 8.59 -3.44 1.45
N PHE A 52 9.26 -2.43 0.88
CA PHE A 52 9.21 -1.07 1.41
C PHE A 52 7.78 -0.50 1.35
N ALA A 53 7.08 -0.69 0.23
CA ALA A 53 5.69 -0.24 0.06
C ALA A 53 4.74 -0.91 1.06
N GLU A 54 4.86 -2.22 1.27
CA GLU A 54 4.10 -2.97 2.28
C GLU A 54 4.35 -2.44 3.70
N LYS A 55 5.62 -2.17 4.03
CA LYS A 55 5.98 -1.61 5.33
C LYS A 55 5.42 -0.20 5.51
N ALA A 56 5.49 0.65 4.49
CA ALA A 56 4.94 2.00 4.51
C ALA A 56 3.41 1.96 4.70
N ARG A 57 2.72 1.10 3.95
CA ARG A 57 1.28 0.84 4.10
C ARG A 57 0.94 0.47 5.53
N LYS A 58 1.65 -0.51 6.10
CA LYS A 58 1.43 -0.95 7.49
C LYS A 58 1.57 0.20 8.49
N VAL A 59 2.64 0.99 8.38
CA VAL A 59 2.85 2.15 9.26
C VAL A 59 1.71 3.17 9.17
N ILE A 60 1.21 3.42 7.95
CA ILE A 60 0.10 4.36 7.75
C ILE A 60 -1.18 3.82 8.39
N LEU A 61 -1.52 2.55 8.15
CA LEU A 61 -2.72 1.93 8.71
C LEU A 61 -2.64 1.80 10.24
N ASP A 62 -1.49 1.46 10.81
CA ASP A 62 -1.30 1.39 12.27
C ASP A 62 -1.47 2.78 12.93
N ARG A 63 -1.11 3.85 12.21
CA ARG A 63 -1.15 5.23 12.73
C ARG A 63 -2.48 5.94 12.51
N PHE A 64 -3.10 5.72 11.36
CA PHE A 64 -4.24 6.50 10.88
C PHE A 64 -5.46 5.63 10.53
N GLY A 65 -5.30 4.31 10.43
CA GLY A 65 -6.40 3.38 10.20
C GLY A 65 -7.31 3.25 11.43
N PRO A 66 -8.47 2.58 11.27
CA PRO A 66 -9.40 2.35 12.36
C PRO A 66 -8.72 1.55 13.48
N GLN A 67 -8.57 2.17 14.65
CA GLN A 67 -8.08 1.52 15.86
C GLN A 67 -9.15 0.51 16.32
N LYS A 68 -8.80 -0.77 16.41
CA LYS A 68 -9.67 -1.81 16.98
C LYS A 68 -9.85 -1.64 18.48
#